data_AF-T1INP4-F1
#
_entry.id   AF-T1INP4-F1
#
_cell.length_a   1.000
_cell.length_b   1.000
_cell.length_c   1.000
_cell.angle_alpha   90.00
_cell.angle_beta   90.00
_cell.angle_gamma   90.00
#
_symmetry.space_group_name_H-M   'P 1'
#
loop_
_entity.id
_entity.type
_entity.pdbx_description
1 polymer ?
#
loop_
_entity_poly.entity_id
_entity_poly.type
_entity_poly.pdbx_seq_one_letter_code
_entity_poly.pdbx_strand_id
1 'polypeptide(L)'
;MLTKCFKHTFCTRYETSEKTIFPTFARTRPPDVHISKSVASVLMSFQWKKVAFLYSSAKELDFYWIADTIVKTLEVCGIKVILKKTWDVTYHHGYLDNPFLQLVEETFEDAR
;
A
#
# COMPACT_ATOMS: atom_id res chain seq x y z
N MET A 1 21.27 7.17 33.31
CA MET A 1 20.04 6.77 34.01
C MET A 1 18.88 6.88 33.01
N LEU A 2 18.45 5.73 32.48
CA LEU A 2 17.22 5.43 31.73
C LEU A 2 16.81 6.33 30.53
N THR A 3 17.36 6.01 29.35
CA THR A 3 16.78 6.36 28.05
C THR A 3 15.47 5.58 27.88
N LYS A 4 14.33 6.22 28.11
CA LYS A 4 13.00 5.63 27.86
C LYS A 4 12.81 5.42 26.35
N CYS A 5 12.90 4.17 25.89
CA CYS A 5 12.40 3.77 24.58
C CYS A 5 10.87 3.91 24.58
N PHE A 6 10.35 4.99 23.98
CA PHE A 6 8.91 5.15 23.75
C PHE A 6 8.47 4.20 22.64
N LYS A 7 8.06 2.98 23.04
CA LYS A 7 7.50 1.97 22.14
C LYS A 7 6.03 2.32 21.89
N HIS A 8 5.76 3.12 20.86
CA HIS A 8 4.38 3.44 20.48
C HIS A 8 3.88 2.46 19.41
N THR A 9 2.91 1.63 19.79
CA THR A 9 2.37 0.49 19.01
C THR A 9 1.45 0.86 17.84
N PHE A 10 1.15 2.15 17.64
CA PHE A 10 0.11 2.61 16.70
C PHE A 10 0.58 3.63 15.64
N CYS A 11 1.87 3.96 15.55
CA CYS A 11 2.36 4.88 14.52
C CYS A 11 2.85 4.13 13.28
N THR A 12 2.04 4.07 12.22
CA THR A 12 2.39 3.58 10.87
C THR A 12 2.91 4.68 9.94
N ARG A 13 2.80 5.96 10.32
CA ARG A 13 3.20 7.10 9.48
C ARG A 13 4.73 7.16 9.24
N TYR A 14 5.11 7.43 7.99
CA TYR A 14 6.49 7.48 7.47
C TYR A 14 7.36 8.57 8.12
N GLU A 15 6.76 9.67 8.59
CA GLU A 15 7.43 10.87 9.14
C GLU A 15 8.40 10.60 10.31
N THR A 16 8.25 9.46 10.95
CA THR A 16 9.09 9.00 12.08
C THR A 16 10.31 8.19 11.63
N SER A 17 10.48 7.96 10.33
CA SER A 17 11.65 7.29 9.73
C SER A 17 12.77 8.26 9.40
N GLU A 18 12.56 9.57 9.60
CA GLU A 18 13.57 10.60 9.38
C GLU A 18 14.62 10.55 10.50
N LYS A 19 15.77 9.91 10.21
CA LYS A 19 16.86 9.72 11.17
C LYS A 19 17.57 11.01 11.57
N THR A 20 17.31 12.10 10.85
CA THR A 20 17.73 13.47 11.17
C THR A 20 17.00 14.03 12.38
N ILE A 21 15.72 13.65 12.58
CA ILE A 21 14.85 14.15 13.64
C ILE A 21 14.72 13.15 14.79
N PHE A 22 14.81 11.84 14.49
CA PHE A 22 14.67 10.77 15.48
C PHE A 22 15.84 9.76 15.45
N PRO A 23 17.05 10.16 15.87
CA PRO A 23 18.25 9.32 15.76
C PRO A 23 18.21 8.04 16.62
N THR A 24 17.41 8.02 17.69
CA THR A 24 17.27 6.85 18.59
C THR A 24 16.00 6.04 18.33
N PHE A 25 15.25 6.35 17.27
CA PHE A 25 13.99 5.68 17.00
C PHE A 25 14.20 4.43 16.16
N ALA A 26 14.02 3.28 16.79
CA ALA A 26 14.04 1.97 16.16
C ALA A 26 12.66 1.32 16.30
N ARG A 27 12.11 0.85 15.19
CA ARG A 27 10.86 0.06 15.17
C ARG A 27 11.18 -1.40 14.86
N THR A 28 10.56 -2.30 15.62
CA THR A 28 10.60 -3.75 15.36
C THR A 28 9.50 -4.20 14.40
N ARG A 29 8.48 -3.37 14.18
CA ARG A 29 7.46 -3.60 13.15
C ARG A 29 7.99 -3.05 11.83
N PRO A 30 8.09 -3.86 10.77
CA PRO A 30 8.53 -3.39 9.48
C PRO A 30 7.59 -2.27 9.00
N PRO A 31 8.13 -1.16 8.45
CA PRO A 31 7.30 -0.10 7.88
C PRO A 31 6.46 -0.66 6.73
N ASP A 32 5.31 -0.04 6.48
CA ASP A 32 4.36 -0.49 5.44
C ASP A 32 4.99 -0.53 4.02
N VAL A 33 6.15 0.11 3.85
CA VAL A 33 7.05 0.03 2.69
C VAL A 33 7.53 -1.39 2.37
N HIS A 34 7.57 -2.30 3.36
CA HIS A 34 8.02 -3.68 3.14
C HIS A 34 7.04 -4.49 2.28
N ILE A 35 5.74 -4.15 2.30
CA ILE A 35 4.72 -4.83 1.48
C ILE A 35 5.00 -4.58 0.00
N SER A 36 5.40 -3.36 -0.37
CA SER A 36 5.67 -2.97 -1.77
C SER A 36 6.74 -3.84 -2.43
N LYS A 37 7.82 -4.17 -1.72
CA LYS A 37 8.91 -4.99 -2.24
C LYS A 37 8.50 -6.45 -2.45
N SER A 38 7.73 -7.00 -1.51
CA SER A 38 7.20 -8.36 -1.63
C SER A 38 6.26 -8.49 -2.82
N VAL A 39 5.36 -7.53 -3.01
CA VAL A 39 4.43 -7.50 -4.15
C VAL A 39 5.19 -7.40 -5.48
N ALA A 40 6.15 -6.48 -5.57
CA ALA A 40 6.98 -6.34 -6.77
C ALA A 40 7.74 -7.64 -7.10
N SER A 41 8.31 -8.30 -6.10
CA SER A 41 9.04 -9.56 -6.30
C SER A 41 8.15 -10.68 -6.86
N VAL A 42 6.90 -10.78 -6.40
CA VAL A 42 5.96 -11.77 -6.92
C VAL A 42 5.62 -11.47 -8.38
N LEU A 43 5.28 -10.22 -8.69
CA LEU A 43 4.94 -9.80 -10.05
C LEU A 43 6.11 -10.03 -11.03
N MET A 44 7.34 -9.77 -10.58
CA MET A 44 8.55 -10.05 -11.36
C MET A 44 8.74 -11.56 -11.60
N SER A 45 8.47 -12.39 -10.59
CA SER A 45 8.57 -13.86 -10.72
C SER A 45 7.59 -14.42 -11.76
N PHE A 46 6.41 -13.81 -11.89
CA PHE A 46 5.42 -14.17 -12.90
C PHE A 46 5.58 -13.39 -14.22
N GLN A 47 6.62 -12.58 -14.35
CA GLN A 47 6.90 -11.73 -15.51
C GLN A 47 5.75 -10.77 -15.88
N TRP A 48 4.94 -10.35 -14.89
CA TRP A 48 3.84 -9.40 -15.11
C TRP A 48 4.38 -7.98 -15.17
N LYS A 49 4.39 -7.40 -16.38
CA LYS A 49 4.88 -6.05 -16.66
C LYS A 49 3.81 -4.96 -16.61
N LYS A 50 2.55 -5.36 -16.58
CA LYS A 50 1.40 -4.47 -16.64
C LYS A 50 0.39 -4.92 -15.60
N VAL A 51 -0.05 -4.00 -14.75
CA VAL A 51 -1.01 -4.30 -13.67
C VAL A 51 -2.04 -3.18 -13.51
N ALA A 52 -3.24 -3.55 -13.08
CA ALA A 52 -4.20 -2.60 -12.53
C ALA A 52 -4.01 -2.54 -11.01
N PHE A 53 -4.07 -1.34 -10.45
CA PHE A 53 -3.88 -1.11 -9.02
C PHE A 53 -5.16 -0.53 -8.41
N LEU A 54 -5.70 -1.20 -7.40
CA LEU A 54 -6.88 -0.72 -6.68
C LEU A 54 -6.56 -0.57 -5.19
N TYR A 55 -7.05 0.51 -4.58
CA TYR A 55 -6.90 0.73 -3.13
C TYR A 55 -8.11 1.47 -2.56
N SER A 56 -8.36 1.31 -1.27
CA SER A 56 -9.47 2.01 -0.61
C SER A 56 -9.14 3.48 -0.40
N SER A 57 -10.06 4.36 -0.76
CA SER A 57 -10.05 5.80 -0.47
C SER A 57 -10.93 6.16 0.73
N ALA A 58 -11.32 5.17 1.54
CA ALA A 58 -12.09 5.41 2.76
C ALA A 58 -11.30 6.34 3.70
N LYS A 59 -11.94 7.43 4.12
CA LYS A 59 -11.33 8.51 4.92
C LYS A 59 -10.75 8.04 6.25
N GLU A 60 -11.19 6.89 6.75
CA GLU A 60 -10.80 6.35 8.05
C GLU A 60 -9.39 5.74 8.06
N LEU A 61 -8.87 5.31 6.90
CA LEU A 61 -7.69 4.44 6.84
C LEU A 61 -6.49 5.04 6.10
N ASP A 62 -6.65 6.19 5.44
CA ASP A 62 -5.55 6.99 4.85
C ASP A 62 -4.54 6.16 4.01
N PHE A 63 -5.02 5.20 3.22
CA PHE A 63 -4.18 4.30 2.40
C PHE A 63 -3.45 4.98 1.25
N TYR A 64 -3.74 6.25 0.97
CA TYR A 64 -3.16 7.01 -0.14
C TYR A 64 -1.63 6.93 -0.18
N TRP A 65 -0.96 7.12 0.96
CA TRP A 65 0.50 7.12 1.05
C TRP A 65 1.11 5.73 0.80
N ILE A 66 0.42 4.68 1.24
CA ILE A 66 0.84 3.29 1.02
C ILE A 66 0.68 2.95 -0.47
N ALA A 67 -0.47 3.31 -1.05
CA ALA A 67 -0.73 3.17 -2.48
C ALA A 67 0.32 3.88 -3.33
N ASP A 68 0.65 5.13 -3.02
CA ASP A 68 1.69 5.90 -3.71
C ASP A 68 3.07 5.23 -3.61
N THR A 69 3.43 4.75 -2.43
CA THR A 69 4.69 4.03 -2.22
C THR A 69 4.77 2.74 -3.03
N ILE A 70 3.66 1.98 -3.11
CA ILE A 70 3.60 0.75 -3.90
C ILE A 70 3.75 1.07 -5.39
N VAL A 71 3.00 2.04 -5.92
CA VAL A 71 3.08 2.44 -7.33
C VAL A 71 4.50 2.84 -7.71
N LYS A 72 5.15 3.70 -6.92
CA LYS A 72 6.55 4.10 -7.14
C LYS A 72 7.51 2.91 -7.12
N THR A 73 7.30 1.96 -6.20
CA THR A 73 8.13 0.75 -6.11
C THR A 73 7.96 -0.13 -7.36
N LEU A 74 6.73 -0.28 -7.86
CA LEU A 74 6.45 -1.05 -9.07
C LEU A 74 7.07 -0.41 -10.32
N GLU A 75 6.98 0.91 -10.44
CA GLU A 75 7.61 1.66 -11.54
C GLU A 75 9.13 1.50 -11.57
N VAL A 76 9.79 1.56 -10.40
CA VAL A 76 11.24 1.31 -10.27
C VAL A 76 11.60 -0.12 -10.70
N CYS A 77 10.72 -1.09 -10.48
CA CYS A 77 10.90 -2.47 -10.92
C CYS A 77 10.53 -2.70 -12.40
N GLY A 78 10.18 -1.65 -13.16
CA GLY A 78 9.81 -1.75 -14.57
C GLY A 78 8.42 -2.33 -14.81
N ILE A 79 7.55 -2.31 -13.79
CA ILE A 79 6.16 -2.74 -13.87
C ILE A 79 5.28 -1.50 -14.07
N LYS A 80 4.54 -1.45 -15.17
CA LYS A 80 3.64 -0.34 -15.51
C LYS A 80 2.28 -0.54 -14.86
N VAL A 81 1.85 0.42 -14.05
CA VAL A 81 0.47 0.51 -13.59
C VAL A 81 -0.37 1.12 -14.71
N ILE A 82 -1.27 0.34 -15.32
CA ILE A 82 -2.12 0.81 -16.44
C ILE A 82 -3.25 1.68 -15.90
N LEU A 83 -3.82 1.25 -14.77
CA LEU A 83 -5.02 1.83 -14.22
C LEU A 83 -4.92 1.89 -12.70
N LYS A 84 -5.40 3.00 -12.13
CA LYS A 84 -5.51 3.21 -10.70
C LYS A 84 -6.96 3.52 -10.36
N LYS A 85 -7.63 2.64 -9.61
CA LYS A 85 -9.01 2.87 -9.13
C LYS A 85 -9.11 2.82 -7.62
N THR A 86 -10.15 3.47 -7.12
CA THR A 86 -10.42 3.57 -5.69
C THR A 86 -11.87 3.27 -5.38
N TRP A 87 -12.11 2.77 -4.17
CA TRP A 87 -13.45 2.65 -3.61
C TRP A 87 -13.47 3.29 -2.22
N ASP A 88 -14.56 3.98 -1.90
CA ASP A 88 -14.72 4.79 -0.69
C ASP A 88 -15.49 4.07 0.42
N VAL A 89 -16.17 2.96 0.13
CA VAL A 89 -16.98 2.21 1.09
C VAL A 89 -16.20 1.05 1.71
N THR A 90 -16.24 0.91 3.04
CA THR A 90 -15.71 -0.27 3.73
C THR A 90 -16.59 -1.48 3.41
N TYR A 91 -16.06 -2.41 2.60
CA TYR A 91 -16.79 -3.61 2.23
C TYR A 91 -16.82 -4.63 3.37
N HIS A 92 -18.02 -4.88 3.90
CA HIS A 92 -18.29 -5.97 4.82
C HIS A 92 -19.00 -7.10 4.06
N HIS A 93 -18.30 -8.22 3.88
CA HIS A 93 -18.82 -9.37 3.16
C HIS A 93 -20.16 -9.84 3.76
N GLY A 94 -21.19 -9.93 2.93
CA GLY A 94 -22.54 -10.38 3.31
C GLY A 94 -23.50 -9.29 3.81
N TYR A 95 -23.02 -8.06 4.04
CA TYR A 95 -23.85 -6.94 4.48
C TYR A 95 -24.05 -5.86 3.42
N LEU A 96 -23.11 -5.76 2.47
CA LEU A 96 -23.14 -4.79 1.38
C LEU A 96 -22.94 -5.49 0.05
N ASP A 97 -23.45 -4.88 -1.02
CA ASP A 97 -23.14 -5.29 -2.38
C ASP A 97 -21.63 -5.17 -2.63
N ASN A 98 -21.09 -6.12 -3.41
CA ASN A 98 -19.65 -6.21 -3.63
C ASN A 98 -19.18 -5.11 -4.59
N PRO A 99 -18.45 -4.08 -4.12
CA PRO A 99 -17.98 -2.98 -4.98
C PRO A 99 -16.87 -3.44 -5.93
N PHE A 100 -16.23 -4.58 -5.63
CA PHE A 100 -15.13 -5.09 -6.44
C PHE A 100 -15.61 -5.69 -7.76
N LEU A 101 -16.87 -6.14 -7.89
CA LEU A 101 -17.35 -6.75 -9.13
C LEU A 101 -17.33 -5.75 -10.28
N GLN A 102 -17.92 -4.56 -10.07
CA GLN A 102 -17.92 -3.49 -11.06
C GLN A 102 -16.50 -3.02 -11.36
N LEU A 103 -15.68 -2.84 -10.32
CA LEU A 103 -14.29 -2.42 -10.50
C LEU A 103 -13.50 -3.45 -11.32
N VAL A 104 -13.63 -4.74 -11.03
CA VAL A 104 -12.93 -5.79 -11.77
C VAL A 104 -13.41 -5.83 -13.21
N GLU A 105 -14.72 -5.79 -13.47
CA GLU A 105 -15.28 -5.78 -14.82
C GLU A 105 -14.75 -4.60 -15.64
N GLU A 106 -14.78 -3.39 -15.07
CA GLU A 106 -14.25 -2.20 -15.74
C GLU A 106 -12.74 -2.25 -15.93
N THR A 107 -11.99 -2.79 -14.96
CA THR A 107 -10.51 -2.85 -15.06
C THR A 107 -10.01 -3.99 -15.93
N PHE A 108 -10.83 -5.02 -16.18
CA PHE A 108 -10.43 -6.22 -16.94
C PHE A 108 -10.18 -5.90 -18.41
N GLU A 109 -11.05 -5.08 -19.03
CA GLU A 109 -10.91 -4.67 -20.42
C GLU A 109 -9.64 -3.82 -20.64
N ASP A 110 -9.30 -2.97 -19.67
CA ASP A 110 -8.12 -2.11 -19.74
C ASP A 110 -6.79 -2.83 -19.43
N ALA A 111 -6.85 -3.96 -18.70
CA ALA A 111 -5.68 -4.71 -18.24
C ALA A 111 -5.23 -5.83 -19.20
N ARG A 112 -6.00 -6.12 -20.26
CA ARG A 112 -5.71 -7.14 -21.29
C ARG A 112 -4.56 -6.72 -22.22
#